data_AF-A0A7W7G8R1-F1
#
_entry.id   AF-A0A7W7G8R1-F1
#
_cell.length_a   1.000
_cell.length_b   1.000
_cell.length_c   1.000
_cell.angle_alpha   90.00
_cell.angle_beta   90.00
_cell.angle_gamma   90.00
#
_symmetry.space_group_name_H-M   'P 1'
#
loop_
_entity.id
_entity.type
_entity.pdbx_description
1 polymer ?
#
loop_
_entity_poly.entity_id
_entity_poly.type
_entity_poly.pdbx_seq_one_letter_code
_entity_poly.pdbx_strand_id
1 'polypeptide(L)'
;MPSRWSSSRPRFKISVFLSHPNPCNSRQEEFIEALRAYLDDRGFAPRTLGVTDYDMDAPLKAIRRLMLESNGMITVAFRRTYIERAVVNHLTDLPDRPARPITGQWLTSPWSHIEPAMAFQLGLPILILRESGVIVDGVLDKGVIGTYMPEFDASTPVDDYLHSPEWRDLISKWEGQTRRVIETKGNPPNLY
;
A
#
# COMPACT_ATOMS: atom_id res chain seq x y z
N MET A 1 50.80 9.02 4.26
CA MET A 1 50.11 8.06 5.16
C MET A 1 48.61 8.16 4.90
N PRO A 2 47.87 7.04 4.86
CA PRO A 2 46.57 6.97 4.20
C PRO A 2 45.40 7.27 5.16
N SER A 3 44.44 8.11 4.75
CA SER A 3 43.07 8.09 5.29
C SER A 3 42.13 7.63 4.17
N ARG A 4 42.05 6.31 4.00
CA ARG A 4 41.31 5.68 2.91
C ARG A 4 40.17 4.80 3.41
N TRP A 5 39.35 5.29 4.33
CA TRP A 5 38.10 4.62 4.73
C TRP A 5 37.04 5.63 5.18
N SER A 6 36.35 6.24 4.22
CA SER A 6 34.96 6.68 4.40
C SER A 6 34.07 5.70 3.62
N SER A 7 34.05 4.43 4.03
CA SER A 7 32.99 3.52 3.61
C SER A 7 31.85 3.68 4.61
N SER A 8 30.86 4.51 4.28
CA SER A 8 29.55 4.43 4.92
C SER A 8 29.06 2.99 4.74
N ARG A 9 29.02 2.22 5.82
CA ARG A 9 28.46 0.86 5.77
C ARG A 9 27.05 0.98 5.19
N PRO A 10 26.65 0.12 4.25
CA PRO A 10 25.28 0.10 3.77
C PRO A 10 24.36 -0.06 4.98
N ARG A 11 23.48 0.91 5.22
CA ARG A 11 22.42 0.76 6.22
C ARG A 11 21.51 -0.36 5.73
N PHE A 12 21.45 -1.45 6.50
CA PHE A 12 20.47 -2.49 6.25
C PHE A 12 19.06 -1.88 6.35
N LYS A 13 18.24 -2.11 5.33
CA LYS A 13 16.86 -1.62 5.26
C LYS A 13 15.91 -2.80 5.08
N ILE A 14 14.79 -2.75 5.78
CA ILE A 14 13.75 -3.79 5.73
C ILE A 14 12.95 -3.60 4.44
N SER A 15 12.90 -4.63 3.60
CA SER A 15 12.14 -4.59 2.35
C SER A 15 10.65 -4.55 2.64
N VAL A 16 9.92 -3.63 2.02
CA VAL A 16 8.44 -3.54 2.14
C VAL A 16 7.83 -3.38 0.77
N PHE A 17 6.71 -4.04 0.52
CA PHE A 17 6.00 -3.94 -0.75
C PHE A 17 5.18 -2.65 -0.76
N LEU A 18 5.47 -1.73 -1.68
CA LEU A 18 4.72 -0.50 -1.87
C LEU A 18 3.87 -0.63 -3.14
N SER A 19 2.59 -0.91 -2.91
CA SER A 19 1.55 -1.07 -3.93
C SER A 19 0.88 0.27 -4.22
N HIS A 20 0.95 0.71 -5.47
CA HIS A 20 0.19 1.85 -5.94
C HIS A 20 0.03 1.76 -7.47
N PRO A 21 -1.04 2.30 -8.06
CA PRO A 21 -1.05 2.53 -9.50
C PRO A 21 0.00 3.59 -9.86
N ASN A 22 0.48 3.57 -11.11
CA ASN A 22 1.30 4.67 -11.63
C ASN A 22 0.56 6.00 -11.41
N PRO A 23 1.16 7.00 -10.73
CA PRO A 23 0.56 8.31 -10.55
C PRO A 23 0.00 8.87 -11.86
N CYS A 24 -1.20 9.44 -11.86
CA CYS A 24 -1.76 10.12 -13.06
C CYS A 24 -1.60 11.65 -13.03
N ASN A 25 -1.07 12.21 -11.94
CA ASN A 25 -0.81 13.63 -11.80
C ASN A 25 0.38 13.88 -10.86
N SER A 26 0.91 15.10 -10.89
CA SER A 26 2.09 15.48 -10.11
C SER A 26 1.88 15.36 -8.61
N ARG A 27 0.65 15.55 -8.12
CA ARG A 27 0.33 15.45 -6.69
C ARG A 27 0.43 14.03 -6.16
N GLN A 28 -0.06 13.06 -6.93
CA GLN A 28 0.11 11.64 -6.62
C GLN A 28 1.58 11.21 -6.68
N GLU A 29 2.35 11.78 -7.64
CA GLU A 29 3.78 11.54 -7.75
C GLU A 29 4.55 12.11 -6.55
N GLU A 30 4.31 13.38 -6.20
CA GLU A 30 4.81 14.04 -5.00
C GLU A 30 4.50 13.21 -3.74
N PHE A 31 3.28 12.68 -3.63
CA PHE A 31 2.88 11.84 -2.50
C PHE A 31 3.70 10.56 -2.39
N ILE A 32 3.89 9.84 -3.51
CA ILE A 32 4.68 8.60 -3.52
C ILE A 32 6.14 8.88 -3.19
N GLU A 33 6.74 9.94 -3.72
CA GLU A 33 8.13 10.29 -3.44
C GLU A 33 8.33 10.70 -1.98
N ALA A 34 7.43 11.49 -1.42
CA ALA A 34 7.47 11.82 0.01
C ALA A 34 7.29 10.59 0.90
N LEU A 35 6.36 9.69 0.57
CA LEU A 35 6.18 8.44 1.30
C LEU A 35 7.42 7.54 1.20
N ARG A 36 8.07 7.46 0.04
CA ARG A 36 9.31 6.71 -0.15
C ARG A 36 10.43 7.27 0.70
N ALA A 37 10.65 8.58 0.67
CA ALA A 37 11.65 9.25 1.50
C ALA A 37 11.38 9.03 3.00
N TYR A 38 10.11 9.16 3.42
CA TYR A 38 9.69 8.91 4.79
C TYR A 38 10.03 7.50 5.28
N LEU A 39 9.76 6.48 4.45
CA LEU A 39 10.07 5.09 4.77
C LEU A 39 11.59 4.83 4.78
N ASP A 40 12.31 5.44 3.84
CA ASP A 40 13.77 5.32 3.70
C ASP A 40 14.51 5.81 4.94
N ASP A 41 14.14 6.98 5.44
CA ASP A 41 14.68 7.61 6.64
C ASP A 41 14.47 6.75 7.90
N ARG A 42 13.42 5.91 7.88
CA ARG A 42 13.05 5.01 8.99
C ARG A 42 13.59 3.59 8.81
N GLY A 43 14.42 3.37 7.79
CA GLY A 43 15.10 2.10 7.56
C GLY A 43 14.25 1.06 6.85
N PHE A 44 13.25 1.47 6.09
CA PHE A 44 12.47 0.61 5.19
C PHE A 44 12.84 0.90 3.74
N ALA A 45 12.97 -0.14 2.93
CA ALA A 45 13.23 -0.05 1.50
C ALA A 45 11.92 -0.39 0.76
N PRO A 46 11.13 0.61 0.33
CA PRO A 46 9.93 0.36 -0.46
C PRO A 46 10.29 -0.25 -1.81
N ARG A 47 9.61 -1.33 -2.18
CA ARG A 47 9.75 -2.03 -3.46
C ARG A 47 8.43 -2.02 -4.20
N THR A 48 8.46 -1.67 -5.48
CA THR A 48 7.30 -1.70 -6.37
C THR A 48 7.72 -2.45 -7.63
N LEU A 49 6.82 -3.23 -8.22
CA LEU A 49 7.03 -3.79 -9.55
C LEU A 49 6.67 -2.74 -10.60
N GLY A 50 7.60 -2.43 -11.49
CA GLY A 50 7.32 -1.60 -12.65
C GLY A 50 6.42 -2.35 -13.63
N VAL A 51 5.60 -1.62 -14.40
CA VAL A 51 4.78 -2.20 -15.48
C VAL A 51 5.65 -2.90 -16.55
N THR A 52 6.92 -2.52 -16.66
CA THR A 52 7.90 -3.13 -17.56
C THR A 52 8.45 -4.47 -17.06
N ASP A 53 8.27 -4.79 -15.77
CA ASP A 53 8.77 -6.02 -15.14
C ASP A 53 7.77 -7.19 -15.24
N TYR A 54 6.65 -7.00 -15.95
CA TYR A 54 5.60 -8.00 -16.11
C TYR A 54 5.96 -9.17 -17.04
N ASP A 55 7.16 -9.19 -17.60
CA ASP A 55 7.51 -10.13 -18.63
C ASP A 55 8.02 -11.48 -18.09
N MET A 56 7.64 -12.54 -18.80
CA MET A 56 8.11 -13.94 -18.75
C MET A 56 7.31 -15.01 -17.99
N ASP A 57 6.45 -14.74 -16.98
CA ASP A 57 5.88 -15.87 -16.20
C ASP A 57 4.47 -15.70 -15.57
N ALA A 58 3.76 -14.65 -15.99
CA ALA A 58 2.50 -14.12 -15.44
C ALA A 58 2.68 -13.09 -14.30
N PRO A 59 2.03 -11.91 -14.39
CA PRO A 59 2.10 -10.82 -13.42
C PRO A 59 2.03 -11.20 -11.94
N LEU A 60 1.09 -12.07 -11.57
CA LEU A 60 0.87 -12.48 -10.19
C LEU A 60 2.06 -13.27 -9.62
N LYS A 61 2.81 -14.01 -10.45
CA LYS A 61 4.02 -14.71 -9.98
C LYS A 61 5.11 -13.73 -9.61
N ALA A 62 5.32 -12.70 -10.44
CA ALA A 62 6.31 -11.65 -10.16
C ALA A 62 5.96 -10.89 -8.87
N ILE A 63 4.70 -10.47 -8.72
CA ILE A 63 4.18 -9.82 -7.51
C ILE A 63 4.40 -10.71 -6.29
N ARG A 64 4.03 -11.98 -6.38
CA ARG A 64 4.20 -12.93 -5.27
C ARG A 64 5.68 -13.12 -4.90
N ARG A 65 6.60 -13.20 -5.86
CA ARG A 65 8.05 -13.32 -5.61
C ARG A 65 8.54 -12.09 -4.83
N LEU A 66 8.19 -10.88 -5.27
CA LEU A 66 8.58 -9.65 -4.59
C LEU A 66 7.97 -9.54 -3.17
N MET A 67 6.72 -9.96 -2.99
CA MET A 67 6.08 -9.98 -1.67
C MET A 67 6.74 -10.96 -0.70
N LEU A 68 7.21 -12.13 -1.17
CA LEU A 68 7.93 -13.08 -0.33
C LEU A 68 9.23 -12.50 0.24
N GLU A 69 9.90 -11.66 -0.55
CA GLU A 69 11.11 -10.91 -0.17
C GLU A 69 10.81 -9.65 0.65
N SER A 70 9.53 -9.31 0.85
CA SER A 70 9.08 -8.17 1.64
C SER A 70 8.66 -8.60 3.04
N ASN A 71 8.71 -7.69 4.01
CA ASN A 71 8.39 -7.95 5.42
C ASN A 71 7.11 -7.25 5.88
N GLY A 72 6.55 -6.41 5.04
CA GLY A 72 5.30 -5.69 5.25
C GLY A 72 4.84 -5.12 3.92
N MET A 73 3.61 -4.62 3.90
CA MET A 73 2.99 -4.05 2.72
C MET A 73 2.30 -2.72 3.06
N ILE A 74 2.44 -1.75 2.14
CA ILE A 74 1.65 -0.54 2.11
C ILE A 74 0.94 -0.47 0.76
N THR A 75 -0.37 -0.20 0.77
CA THR A 75 -1.14 0.06 -0.45
C THR A 75 -1.69 1.48 -0.45
N VAL A 76 -1.45 2.19 -1.55
CA VAL A 76 -2.01 3.51 -1.83
C VAL A 76 -3.07 3.37 -2.92
N ALA A 77 -4.33 3.52 -2.53
CA ALA A 77 -5.49 3.48 -3.43
C ALA A 77 -5.81 4.90 -3.92
N PHE A 78 -5.15 5.31 -5.00
CA PHE A 78 -5.35 6.60 -5.66
C PHE A 78 -6.65 6.66 -6.47
N ARG A 79 -7.17 7.87 -6.67
CA ARG A 79 -8.22 8.17 -7.65
C ARG A 79 -7.72 7.82 -9.06
N ARG A 80 -8.47 6.97 -9.79
CA ARG A 80 -8.13 6.56 -11.17
C ARG A 80 -9.25 6.81 -12.17
N THR A 81 -10.45 6.34 -11.87
CA THR A 81 -11.60 6.47 -12.77
C THR A 81 -12.68 7.28 -12.08
N TYR A 82 -13.00 8.45 -12.63
CA TYR A 82 -14.09 9.28 -12.14
C TYR A 82 -15.43 8.73 -12.61
N ILE A 83 -16.38 8.58 -11.69
CA ILE A 83 -17.75 8.19 -12.00
C ILE A 83 -18.61 9.44 -12.05
N GLU A 84 -18.88 9.90 -13.27
CA GLU A 84 -19.86 10.96 -13.50
C GLU A 84 -21.29 10.46 -13.19
N ARG A 85 -21.64 9.25 -13.68
CA ARG A 85 -22.92 8.61 -13.37
C ARG A 85 -22.83 7.09 -13.52
N ALA A 86 -23.16 6.36 -12.46
CA ALA A 86 -23.36 4.92 -12.51
C ALA A 86 -24.46 4.46 -11.54
N VAL A 87 -24.87 3.20 -11.64
CA VAL A 87 -25.89 2.58 -10.80
C VAL A 87 -25.35 1.25 -10.27
N VAL A 88 -25.24 1.12 -8.95
CA VAL A 88 -24.94 -0.14 -8.26
C VAL A 88 -26.18 -1.01 -8.27
N ASN A 89 -26.02 -2.34 -8.43
CA ASN A 89 -27.12 -3.30 -8.55
C ASN A 89 -28.13 -2.93 -9.64
N HIS A 90 -27.63 -2.44 -10.79
CA HIS A 90 -28.49 -2.11 -11.92
C HIS A 90 -29.34 -3.31 -12.33
N LEU A 91 -30.63 -3.07 -12.60
CA LEU A 91 -31.64 -4.10 -12.95
C LEU A 91 -31.89 -5.16 -11.89
N THR A 92 -31.53 -4.92 -10.63
CA THR A 92 -31.89 -5.83 -9.54
C THR A 92 -33.41 -5.95 -9.40
N ASP A 93 -33.87 -7.19 -9.24
CA ASP A 93 -35.24 -7.58 -8.90
C ASP A 93 -35.37 -7.97 -7.41
N LEU A 94 -34.27 -7.87 -6.66
CA LEU A 94 -34.22 -8.22 -5.24
C LEU A 94 -34.61 -7.02 -4.38
N PRO A 95 -35.62 -7.14 -3.50
CA PRO A 95 -36.14 -6.02 -2.71
C PRO A 95 -35.15 -5.54 -1.64
N ASP A 96 -34.27 -6.41 -1.14
CA ASP A 96 -33.27 -6.11 -0.11
C ASP A 96 -31.99 -5.46 -0.66
N ARG A 97 -31.83 -5.36 -1.99
CA ARG A 97 -30.61 -4.85 -2.64
C ARG A 97 -30.92 -3.87 -3.76
N PRO A 98 -31.68 -2.79 -3.50
CA PRO A 98 -32.19 -1.91 -4.54
C PRO A 98 -31.05 -1.27 -5.35
N ALA A 99 -31.37 -0.97 -6.61
CA ALA A 99 -30.47 -0.22 -7.48
C ALA A 99 -30.19 1.15 -6.86
N ARG A 100 -28.91 1.53 -6.74
CA ARG A 100 -28.49 2.77 -6.08
C ARG A 100 -27.60 3.61 -7.01
N PRO A 101 -27.92 4.89 -7.25
CA PRO A 101 -27.05 5.76 -8.03
C PRO A 101 -25.74 6.04 -7.29
N ILE A 102 -24.65 6.12 -8.05
CA ILE A 102 -23.35 6.61 -7.59
C ILE A 102 -22.82 7.66 -8.60
N THR A 103 -22.46 8.82 -8.08
CA THR A 103 -21.99 9.98 -8.85
C THR A 103 -20.95 10.72 -8.00
N GLY A 104 -19.93 11.31 -8.64
CA GLY A 104 -18.92 12.12 -7.97
C GLY A 104 -17.90 11.32 -7.17
N GLN A 105 -17.83 10.00 -7.39
CA GLN A 105 -16.92 9.10 -6.70
C GLN A 105 -15.86 8.54 -7.66
N TRP A 106 -14.82 7.93 -7.10
CA TRP A 106 -13.69 7.40 -7.85
C TRP A 106 -13.53 5.90 -7.63
N LEU A 107 -13.18 5.18 -8.69
CA LEU A 107 -12.56 3.87 -8.56
C LEU A 107 -11.04 4.04 -8.50
N THR A 108 -10.39 3.15 -7.75
CA THR A 108 -8.94 2.96 -7.80
C THR A 108 -8.58 1.88 -8.83
N SER A 109 -7.29 1.57 -8.97
CA SER A 109 -6.82 0.40 -9.70
C SER A 109 -7.29 -0.90 -9.05
N PRO A 110 -7.72 -1.91 -9.82
CA PRO A 110 -8.00 -3.25 -9.29
C PRO A 110 -6.83 -3.87 -8.51
N TRP A 111 -5.59 -3.50 -8.86
CA TRP A 111 -4.39 -3.94 -8.16
C TRP A 111 -4.35 -3.50 -6.69
N SER A 112 -4.95 -2.34 -6.37
CA SER A 112 -5.11 -1.88 -4.99
C SER A 112 -6.02 -2.79 -4.16
N HIS A 113 -6.74 -3.73 -4.78
CA HIS A 113 -7.46 -4.79 -4.08
C HIS A 113 -6.72 -6.13 -4.11
N ILE A 114 -6.17 -6.49 -5.26
CA ILE A 114 -5.51 -7.78 -5.49
C ILE A 114 -4.26 -7.91 -4.61
N GLU A 115 -3.40 -6.89 -4.59
CA GLU A 115 -2.11 -6.97 -3.92
C GLU A 115 -2.25 -7.06 -2.38
N PRO A 116 -3.09 -6.24 -1.71
CA PRO A 116 -3.38 -6.44 -0.29
C PRO A 116 -3.94 -7.82 0.04
N ALA A 117 -4.85 -8.33 -0.80
CA ALA A 117 -5.41 -9.66 -0.59
C ALA A 117 -4.32 -10.75 -0.69
N MET A 118 -3.38 -10.62 -1.62
CA MET A 118 -2.21 -11.52 -1.71
C MET A 118 -1.31 -11.41 -0.50
N ALA A 119 -0.99 -10.20 -0.04
CA ALA A 119 -0.17 -10.00 1.15
C ALA A 119 -0.81 -10.56 2.42
N PHE A 120 -2.15 -10.49 2.52
CA PHE A 120 -2.91 -11.08 3.62
C PHE A 120 -2.73 -12.60 3.66
N GLN A 121 -2.82 -13.26 2.50
CA GLN A 121 -2.58 -14.70 2.38
C GLN A 121 -1.13 -15.10 2.73
N LEU A 122 -0.17 -14.17 2.58
CA LEU A 122 1.22 -14.37 2.98
C LEU A 122 1.50 -14.01 4.46
N GLY A 123 0.49 -13.55 5.20
CA GLY A 123 0.63 -13.15 6.61
C GLY A 123 1.45 -11.88 6.81
N LEU A 124 1.58 -11.03 5.78
CA LEU A 124 2.29 -9.77 5.89
C LEU A 124 1.45 -8.72 6.63
N PRO A 125 2.05 -7.85 7.46
CA PRO A 125 1.42 -6.64 7.97
C PRO A 125 1.04 -5.71 6.82
N ILE A 126 -0.21 -5.26 6.79
CA ILE A 126 -0.75 -4.42 5.71
C ILE A 126 -1.16 -3.06 6.29
N LEU A 127 -0.78 -2.00 5.61
CA LEU A 127 -1.28 -0.64 5.82
C LEU A 127 -1.96 -0.13 4.55
N ILE A 128 -3.18 0.38 4.67
CA ILE A 128 -3.96 0.89 3.53
C ILE A 128 -4.15 2.40 3.65
N LEU A 129 -3.78 3.11 2.60
CA LEU A 129 -3.96 4.54 2.42
C LEU A 129 -4.93 4.71 1.25
N ARG A 130 -6.12 5.25 1.51
CA ARG A 130 -7.13 5.49 0.48
C ARG A 130 -7.25 6.98 0.22
N GLU A 131 -7.14 7.39 -1.04
CA GLU A 131 -7.38 8.77 -1.42
C GLU A 131 -8.87 9.10 -1.26
N SER A 132 -9.17 10.31 -0.76
CA SER A 132 -10.54 10.69 -0.47
C SER A 132 -11.44 10.62 -1.69
N GLY A 133 -12.69 10.17 -1.53
CA GLY A 133 -13.62 9.99 -2.64
C GLY A 133 -13.39 8.73 -3.49
N VAL A 134 -12.34 7.94 -3.23
CA VAL A 134 -12.29 6.54 -3.73
C VAL A 134 -13.34 5.72 -2.98
N ILE A 135 -14.14 4.97 -3.72
CA ILE A 135 -15.22 4.14 -3.17
C ILE A 135 -14.67 3.16 -2.12
N VAL A 136 -15.39 3.04 -1.01
CA VAL A 136 -15.16 2.03 0.01
C VAL A 136 -15.74 0.71 -0.48
N ASP A 137 -14.87 -0.24 -0.87
CA ASP A 137 -15.29 -1.56 -1.35
C ASP A 137 -14.19 -2.62 -1.09
N GLY A 138 -14.61 -3.88 -0.93
CA GLY A 138 -13.73 -5.03 -0.70
C GLY A 138 -12.68 -4.78 0.37
N VAL A 139 -11.41 -5.03 0.05
CA VAL A 139 -10.28 -4.81 0.96
C VAL A 139 -9.94 -3.33 1.23
N LEU A 140 -10.74 -2.37 0.75
CA LEU A 140 -10.63 -0.97 1.15
C LEU A 140 -11.65 -0.59 2.24
N ASP A 141 -12.55 -1.50 2.61
CA ASP A 141 -13.51 -1.31 3.69
C ASP A 141 -12.87 -1.55 5.07
N LYS A 142 -13.10 -0.60 5.97
CA LYS A 142 -12.46 -0.58 7.29
C LYS A 142 -12.84 -1.84 8.06
N GLY A 143 -11.82 -2.54 8.55
CA GLY A 143 -11.99 -3.78 9.32
C GLY A 143 -11.92 -5.07 8.50
N VAL A 144 -11.83 -4.99 7.16
CA VAL A 144 -11.63 -6.18 6.32
C VAL A 144 -10.23 -6.75 6.47
N ILE A 145 -9.18 -5.94 6.30
CA ILE A 145 -7.78 -6.36 6.49
C ILE A 145 -6.91 -5.23 7.02
N GLY A 146 -5.80 -5.60 7.67
CA GLY A 146 -4.69 -4.69 7.95
C GLY A 146 -5.04 -3.52 8.89
N THR A 147 -4.15 -2.53 8.88
CA THR A 147 -4.35 -1.23 9.53
C THR A 147 -4.81 -0.24 8.47
N TYR A 148 -5.86 0.53 8.77
CA TYR A 148 -6.37 1.57 7.88
C TYR A 148 -5.93 2.95 8.35
N MET A 149 -5.28 3.68 7.46
CA MET A 149 -4.97 5.09 7.67
C MET A 149 -6.22 5.96 7.38
N PRO A 150 -6.37 7.14 8.01
CA PRO A 150 -7.34 8.13 7.55
C PRO A 150 -7.20 8.41 6.06
N GLU A 151 -8.30 8.82 5.41
CA GLU A 151 -8.22 9.24 4.00
C GLU A 151 -7.24 10.41 3.87
N PHE A 152 -6.48 10.43 2.78
CA PHE A 152 -5.68 11.58 2.39
C PHE A 152 -6.28 12.24 1.15
N ASP A 153 -6.03 13.53 0.96
CA ASP A 153 -6.31 14.21 -0.30
C ASP A 153 -4.99 14.62 -0.95
N ALA A 154 -4.71 14.13 -2.16
CA ALA A 154 -3.49 14.48 -2.87
C ALA A 154 -3.39 16.00 -3.16
N SER A 155 -4.50 16.75 -3.13
CA SER A 155 -4.49 18.21 -3.27
C SER A 155 -3.96 18.95 -2.02
N THR A 156 -3.89 18.28 -0.88
CA THR A 156 -3.31 18.83 0.36
C THR A 156 -1.80 18.55 0.43
N PRO A 157 -1.01 19.40 1.11
CA PRO A 157 0.40 19.14 1.32
C PRO A 157 0.62 17.76 1.95
N VAL A 158 1.48 16.94 1.34
CA VAL A 158 1.75 15.57 1.81
C VAL A 158 2.30 15.53 3.24
N ASP A 159 3.09 16.54 3.61
CA ASP A 159 3.68 16.67 4.95
C ASP A 159 2.62 16.80 6.04
N ASP A 160 1.52 17.51 5.77
CA ASP A 160 0.42 17.66 6.73
C ASP A 160 -0.17 16.28 7.09
N TYR A 161 -0.25 15.39 6.11
CA TYR A 161 -0.73 14.03 6.31
C TYR A 161 0.31 13.13 6.99
N LEU A 162 1.55 13.07 6.47
CA LEU A 162 2.62 12.21 6.98
C LEU A 162 3.14 12.63 8.37
N HIS A 163 2.83 13.83 8.82
CA HIS A 163 3.19 14.32 10.16
C HIS A 163 2.00 14.42 11.12
N SER A 164 0.78 14.09 10.67
CA SER A 164 -0.41 14.06 11.51
C SER A 164 -0.26 13.11 12.71
N PRO A 165 -0.90 13.38 13.86
CA PRO A 165 -0.91 12.47 15.00
C PRO A 165 -1.44 11.08 14.64
N GLU A 166 -2.53 11.03 13.86
CA GLU A 166 -3.16 9.78 13.43
C GLU A 166 -2.21 8.94 12.58
N TRP A 167 -1.46 9.60 11.68
CA TRP A 167 -0.41 8.92 10.91
C TRP A 167 0.65 8.32 11.83
N ARG A 168 1.18 9.10 12.78
CA ARG A 168 2.27 8.65 13.67
C ARG A 168 1.87 7.42 14.48
N ASP A 169 0.65 7.35 14.97
CA ASP A 169 0.18 6.21 15.78
C ASP A 169 0.06 4.94 14.93
N LEU A 170 -0.58 5.06 13.76
CA LEU A 170 -0.88 3.92 12.90
C LEU A 170 0.37 3.41 12.17
N ILE A 171 1.23 4.31 11.69
CA ILE A 171 2.50 3.92 11.06
C ILE A 171 3.41 3.23 12.07
N SER A 172 3.52 3.73 13.31
CA SER A 172 4.37 3.10 14.33
C SER A 172 3.94 1.67 14.64
N LYS A 173 2.62 1.43 14.71
CA LYS A 173 2.07 0.08 14.88
C LYS A 173 2.46 -0.83 13.72
N TRP A 174 2.27 -0.38 12.48
CA TRP A 174 2.62 -1.17 11.30
C TRP A 174 4.13 -1.41 11.19
N GLU A 175 4.97 -0.42 11.52
CA GLU A 175 6.42 -0.56 11.57
C GLU A 175 6.84 -1.62 12.59
N GLY A 176 6.27 -1.62 13.79
CA GLY A 176 6.53 -2.63 14.81
C GLY A 176 6.17 -4.05 14.35
N GLN A 177 5.02 -4.21 13.68
CA GLN A 177 4.61 -5.49 13.09
C GLN A 177 5.59 -5.93 11.99
N THR A 178 5.98 -5.02 11.11
CA THR A 178 6.92 -5.28 9.99
C THR A 178 8.30 -5.68 10.50
N ARG A 179 8.81 -5.01 11.54
CA ARG A 179 10.08 -5.38 12.21
C ARG A 179 10.01 -6.75 12.89
N ARG A 180 8.86 -7.10 13.46
CA ARG A 180 8.68 -8.46 14.02
C ARG A 180 8.72 -9.52 12.92
N VAL A 181 8.15 -9.26 11.74
CA VAL A 181 8.18 -10.24 10.64
C VAL A 181 9.61 -10.59 10.25
N ILE A 182 10.50 -9.61 10.11
CA ILE A 182 11.89 -9.88 9.75
C ILE A 182 12.61 -10.71 10.83
N GLU A 183 12.38 -10.43 12.11
CA GLU A 183 12.92 -11.23 13.22
C GLU A 183 12.42 -12.67 13.16
N THR A 184 11.12 -12.87 12.95
CA THR A 184 10.51 -14.20 12.95
C THR A 184 10.79 -15.01 11.69
N LYS A 185 10.93 -14.36 10.52
CA LYS A 185 11.21 -15.04 9.24
C LYS A 185 12.57 -15.76 9.25
N GLY A 186 13.53 -15.24 10.04
CA GLY A 186 14.86 -15.84 10.18
C GLY A 186 14.95 -16.92 11.25
N ASN A 187 13.94 -17.05 12.11
CA ASN A 187 13.98 -18.04 13.18
C ASN A 187 13.73 -19.45 12.64
N PRO A 188 14.44 -20.47 13.16
CA PRO A 188 14.07 -21.85 12.89
C PRO A 188 12.64 -22.11 13.39
N PRO A 189 11.93 -23.10 12.83
CA PRO A 189 10.65 -23.54 13.39
C PRO A 189 10.83 -23.87 14.87
N ASN A 190 9.87 -23.46 15.72
CA ASN A 190 9.89 -23.86 17.12
C ASN A 190 9.85 -25.40 17.19
N LEU A 191 10.90 -26.01 17.72
CA LEU A 191 10.91 -27.43 18.08
C LEU A 191 10.36 -27.51 19.51
N TYR A 192 9.25 -28.26 19.66
CA TYR A 192 8.50 -28.57 20.89
C TYR A 192 8.07 -27.37 21.76
#